data_AF-A0A3B8MF68-F1
#
_entry.id   AF-A0A3B8MF68-F1
#
_cell.length_a   1.000
_cell.length_b   1.000
_cell.length_c   1.000
_cell.angle_alpha   90.00
_cell.angle_beta   90.00
_cell.angle_gamma   90.00
#
_symmetry.space_group_name_H-M   'P 1'
#
loop_
_entity.id
_entity.type
_entity.pdbx_description
1 polymer ?
#
loop_
_entity_poly.entity_id
_entity_poly.type
_entity_poly.pdbx_seq_one_letter_code
_entity_poly.pdbx_strand_id
1 'polypeptide(L)' 'MYIGTQGSFPEDHDLQTLAQLGVNNIDTTPSEPKSEWTVDLISQYRERCAKFGI' A
#
# COMPACT_ATOMS: atom_id res chain seq x y z
N MET A 1 -5.42 -15.15 -9.88
CA MET A 1 -4.67 -14.27 -10.81
C MET A 1 -3.96 -13.24 -9.93
N TYR A 2 -2.65 -13.10 -10.05
CA TYR A 2 -1.84 -12.20 -9.20
C TYR A 2 -1.68 -10.87 -9.96
N ILE A 3 -2.58 -9.91 -9.71
CA ILE A 3 -2.57 -8.61 -10.38
C ILE A 3 -1.98 -7.61 -9.39
N GLY A 4 -0.72 -7.25 -9.63
CA GLY A 4 0.00 -6.28 -8.81
C GLY A 4 0.47 -5.07 -9.61
N THR A 5 0.73 -3.97 -8.89
CA THR A 5 1.39 -2.77 -9.43
C THR A 5 2.48 -2.29 -8.48
N GLN A 6 3.39 -1.44 -8.98
CA GLN A 6 4.43 -0.79 -8.18
C GLN A 6 4.26 0.73 -8.26
N GLY A 7 4.46 1.42 -7.14
CA GLY A 7 4.33 2.88 -7.12
C GLY A 7 4.21 3.49 -5.73
N SER A 8 3.90 4.78 -5.70
CA SER A 8 3.56 5.51 -4.47
C SER A 8 2.07 5.83 -4.47
N PHE A 9 1.40 5.50 -3.37
CA PHE A 9 -0.05 5.64 -3.19
C PHE A 9 -0.33 6.37 -1.86
N PRO A 10 0.00 7.67 -1.78
CA PRO A 10 -0.08 8.42 -0.52
C PRO A 10 -1.52 8.62 -0.06
N GLU A 11 -2.50 8.60 -0.96
CA GLU A 11 -3.90 8.85 -0.64
C GLU A 11 -4.73 7.56 -0.64
N ASP A 12 -5.72 7.48 0.24
CA ASP A 12 -6.62 6.31 0.33
C ASP A 12 -7.45 6.12 -0.96
N HIS A 13 -7.73 7.19 -1.69
CA HIS A 13 -8.43 7.12 -2.98
C HIS A 13 -7.62 6.39 -4.06
N ASP A 14 -6.29 6.44 -3.99
CA ASP A 14 -5.42 5.69 -4.90
C ASP A 14 -5.64 4.18 -4.73
N LEU A 15 -5.62 3.70 -3.47
CA LEU A 15 -5.84 2.30 -3.12
C LEU A 15 -7.26 1.85 -3.46
N GLN A 16 -8.25 2.71 -3.23
CA GLN A 16 -9.64 2.45 -3.62
C GLN A 16 -9.78 2.24 -5.14
N THR A 17 -9.12 3.09 -5.93
CA THR A 17 -9.12 2.99 -7.40
C THR A 17 -8.45 1.70 -7.86
N LEU A 18 -7.30 1.35 -7.28
CA LEU A 18 -6.61 0.09 -7.57
C LEU A 18 -7.48 -1.13 -7.28
N ALA A 19 -8.16 -1.15 -6.14
CA ALA A 19 -9.07 -2.23 -5.77
C ALA A 19 -10.23 -2.37 -6.79
N GLN A 20 -10.80 -1.25 -7.27
CA GLN A 20 -11.83 -1.25 -8.31
C GLN A 20 -11.33 -1.77 -9.66
N LEU A 21 -10.05 -1.57 -9.97
CA LEU A 21 -9.39 -2.12 -11.15
C LEU A 21 -9.00 -3.60 -11.00
N GLY A 22 -9.29 -4.22 -9.85
CA GLY A 22 -8.98 -5.62 -9.57
C GLY A 22 -7.54 -5.88 -9.17
N VAL A 23 -6.77 -4.83 -8.83
CA VAL A 23 -5.43 -4.96 -8.24
C VAL A 23 -5.58 -5.43 -6.80
N ASN A 24 -4.80 -6.44 -6.43
CA ASN A 24 -4.85 -7.07 -5.10
C ASN A 24 -3.50 -7.15 -4.41
N ASN A 25 -2.44 -6.60 -5.00
CA ASN A 25 -1.10 -6.54 -4.43
C ASN A 25 -0.42 -5.24 -4.88
N ILE A 26 0.36 -4.60 -4.01
CA ILE A 26 1.19 -3.46 -4.37
C ILE A 26 2.63 -3.64 -3.88
N ASP A 27 3.59 -3.19 -4.67
CA ASP A 27 4.96 -2.93 -4.23
C ASP A 27 5.11 -1.43 -4.01
N THR A 28 5.22 -1.02 -2.74
CA THR A 28 5.32 0.38 -2.35
C THR A 28 6.30 0.54 -1.20
N THR A 29 6.93 1.70 -1.16
CA THR A 29 7.93 2.06 -0.14
C THR A 29 7.36 3.21 0.69
N PRO A 30 7.41 3.13 2.04
CA PRO A 30 7.05 4.26 2.89
C PRO A 30 7.76 5.55 2.47
N SER A 31 7.06 6.68 2.58
CA SER A 31 7.63 8.00 2.28
C SER A 31 8.73 8.41 3.26
N GLU A 32 8.70 7.85 4.46
CA GLU A 32 9.66 8.09 5.52
C GLU A 32 11.05 7.53 5.15
N PRO A 33 12.14 8.20 5.55
CA PRO A 33 13.50 7.69 5.37
C PRO A 33 13.68 6.29 5.97
N LYS A 34 14.50 5.45 5.32
CA LYS A 34 14.77 4.08 5.79
C LYS A 34 15.29 4.00 7.23
N SER A 35 15.99 5.04 7.68
CA SER A 35 16.49 5.14 9.06
C SER A 35 15.39 5.33 10.11
N GLU A 36 14.20 5.73 9.69
CA GLU A 36 13.04 6.00 10.55
C GLU A 36 12.02 4.86 10.51
N TRP A 37 12.29 3.79 9.75
CA TRP A 37 11.38 2.67 9.64
C TRP A 37 11.30 1.89 10.95
N THR A 38 10.09 1.81 11.49
CA THR A 38 9.75 1.02 12.67
C THR A 38 8.77 -0.08 12.30
N VAL A 39 8.66 -1.10 13.16
CA VAL A 39 7.63 -2.15 13.00
C VAL A 39 6.24 -1.54 12.98
N ASP A 40 5.98 -0.52 13.82
CA ASP A 40 4.70 0.16 13.89
C ASP A 40 4.38 0.90 12.58
N LEU A 41 5.37 1.60 11.99
CA LEU A 41 5.20 2.26 10.70
C LEU A 41 4.80 1.24 9.62
N ILE A 42 5.56 0.15 9.48
CA ILE A 42 5.29 -0.87 8.47
C ILE A 42 3.94 -1.56 8.71
N SER A 43 3.58 -1.77 9.98
CA SER A 43 2.28 -2.36 10.36
C SER A 43 1.12 -1.44 9.97
N GLN A 44 1.25 -0.12 10.20
CA GLN A 44 0.24 0.86 9.78
C GLN A 44 0.06 0.89 8.25
N TYR A 45 1.15 0.81 7.48
CA TYR A 45 1.07 0.70 6.01
C TYR A 45 0.34 -0.56 5.58
N ARG A 46 0.65 -1.71 6.20
CA ARG A 46 -0.04 -2.98 5.92
C ARG A 46 -1.53 -2.91 6.28
N GLU A 47 -1.87 -2.38 7.44
CA GLU A 47 -3.26 -2.22 7.89
C GLU A 47 -4.04 -1.29 6.97
N ARG A 48 -3.41 -0.22 6.48
CA ARG A 48 -3.99 0.70 5.50
C ARG A 48 -4.34 -0.02 4.19
N CYS A 49 -3.43 -0.84 3.65
CA CYS A 49 -3.69 -1.62 2.42
C CYS A 49 -4.81 -2.66 2.63
N ALA A 50 -4.79 -3.34 3.79
CA ALA A 50 -5.78 -4.36 4.13
C ALA A 50 -7.23 -3.84 4.15
N LYS A 51 -7.46 -2.55 4.46
CA LYS A 51 -8.79 -1.92 4.39
C LYS A 51 -9.41 -1.96 2.98
N PHE A 52 -8.58 -2.02 1.94
CA PHE A 52 -9.00 -2.03 0.54
C PHE A 52 -8.86 -3.41 -0.12
N GLY A 53 -8.43 -4.43 0.62
CA GLY A 53 -8.17 -5.78 0.08
C GLY A 53 -6.91 -5.88 -0.78
N ILE A 54 -5.94 -4.99 -0.53
CA ILE A 54 -4.60 -4.94 -1.16
C ILE A 54 -3.54 -5.42 -0.17
#